data_AF-A0A954SRP5-F1
#
_entry.id   AF-A0A954SRP5-F1
#
_cell.length_a   1.000
_cell.length_b   1.000
_cell.length_c   1.000
_cell.angle_alpha   90.00
_cell.angle_beta   90.00
_cell.angle_gamma   90.00
#
_symmetry.space_group_name_H-M   'P 1'
#
loop_
_entity.id
_entity.type
_entity.pdbx_description
1 polymer ?
#
loop_
_entity_poly.entity_id
_entity_poly.type
_entity_poly.pdbx_seq_one_letter_code
_entity_poly.pdbx_strand_id
1 'polypeptide(L)'
;MADEFLALVNKRLTLNVLIQGAASHSYLTLHHLVKPELDAIDPALVPLYDKLAVSFDLNQWYGDLVPLVGMPRRFWRRLPKSDHPFRRHPLLATHGAALAEASRRYATDRARVKSVCWFPLMHSPQMYALITRVLLRERRHKTRLADVARTAASLLWGIDEDRLVAELTGEVAFGNIPPPQSFVGKLLKVGAVGYSGVSRRGGRLDVVAKAIVWPLLGHELVKGTAELVCLHGLNRWDEQTYLDVLETTDLIEYEPWHMQAGAELWRRLLRLLDRERTLPEQLMHIARLEPAPLEELVLAIVEQPERARQMIAELN
;
A
#
# COMPACT_ATOMS: atom_id res chain seq x y z
N MET A 1 -2.10 25.18 18.02
CA MET A 1 -0.98 24.22 18.20
C MET A 1 -1.46 22.77 18.23
N ALA A 2 -2.21 22.30 19.25
CA ALA A 2 -2.64 20.88 19.29
C ALA A 2 -3.57 20.46 18.13
N ASP A 3 -4.50 21.32 17.73
CA ASP A 3 -5.42 21.01 16.62
C ASP A 3 -4.75 21.10 15.24
N GLU A 4 -3.75 21.97 15.10
CA GLU A 4 -2.95 22.12 13.89
C GLU A 4 -2.04 20.90 13.69
N PHE A 5 -1.33 20.46 14.74
CA PHE A 5 -0.55 19.24 14.70
C PHE A 5 -1.41 18.01 14.36
N LEU A 6 -2.59 17.89 14.97
CA LEU A 6 -3.54 16.83 14.62
C LEU A 6 -3.95 16.87 13.14
N ALA A 7 -4.16 18.05 12.57
CA ALA A 7 -4.51 18.19 11.16
C ALA A 7 -3.38 17.66 10.26
N LEU A 8 -2.12 17.92 10.61
CA LEU A 8 -0.96 17.38 9.89
C LEU A 8 -0.84 15.86 10.03
N VAL A 9 -1.08 15.32 11.24
CA VAL A 9 -1.17 13.88 11.50
C VAL A 9 -2.26 13.23 10.64
N ASN A 10 -3.46 13.81 10.61
CA ASN A 10 -4.57 13.30 9.80
C ASN A 10 -4.28 13.38 8.29
N LYS A 11 -3.62 14.45 7.83
CA LYS A 11 -3.14 14.56 6.46
C LYS A 11 -2.18 13.42 6.13
N ARG A 12 -1.16 13.18 6.94
CA ARG A 12 -0.18 12.10 6.69
C ARG A 12 -0.83 10.71 6.74
N LEU A 13 -1.72 10.45 7.72
CA LEU A 13 -2.48 9.19 7.77
C LEU A 13 -3.35 8.99 6.53
N THR A 14 -3.99 10.04 6.02
CA THR A 14 -4.75 9.99 4.77
C THR A 14 -3.86 9.61 3.58
N LEU A 15 -2.67 10.20 3.48
CA LEU A 15 -1.69 9.83 2.46
C LEU A 15 -1.22 8.38 2.63
N ASN A 16 -1.00 7.90 3.86
CA ASN A 16 -0.64 6.51 4.14
C ASN A 16 -1.72 5.53 3.68
N VAL A 17 -3.00 5.86 3.90
CA VAL A 17 -4.14 5.07 3.40
C VAL A 17 -4.15 5.01 1.88
N LEU A 18 -3.89 6.13 1.19
CA LEU A 18 -3.81 6.16 -0.27
C LEU A 18 -2.63 5.36 -0.81
N ILE A 19 -1.44 5.51 -0.23
CA ILE A 19 -0.20 4.80 -0.61
C ILE A 19 -0.39 3.29 -0.46
N GLN A 20 -0.87 2.85 0.71
CA GLN A 20 -1.13 1.43 0.98
C GLN A 20 -2.28 0.89 0.11
N GLY A 21 -3.27 1.73 -0.19
CA GLY A 21 -4.35 1.43 -1.12
C GLY A 21 -3.86 1.20 -2.55
N ALA A 22 -2.97 2.06 -3.05
CA ALA A 22 -2.36 1.95 -4.36
C ALA A 22 -1.53 0.67 -4.49
N ALA A 23 -0.71 0.38 -3.49
CA ALA A 23 0.12 -0.82 -3.44
C ALA A 23 -0.74 -2.10 -3.33
N SER A 24 -1.79 -2.09 -2.50
CA SER A 24 -2.71 -3.21 -2.35
C SER A 24 -3.52 -3.48 -3.62
N HIS A 25 -3.95 -2.43 -4.32
CA HIS A 25 -4.63 -2.56 -5.60
C HIS A 25 -3.72 -3.18 -6.67
N SER A 26 -2.46 -2.76 -6.70
CA SER A 26 -1.49 -3.17 -7.72
C SER A 26 -1.07 -4.63 -7.62
N TYR A 27 -1.16 -5.26 -6.44
CA TYR A 27 -0.92 -6.71 -6.27
C TYR A 27 -1.61 -7.54 -7.36
N LEU A 28 -2.84 -7.17 -7.71
CA LEU A 28 -3.73 -7.99 -8.50
C LEU A 28 -3.50 -7.89 -10.00
N THR A 29 -2.74 -6.90 -10.46
CA THR A 29 -2.66 -6.54 -11.89
C THR A 29 -1.27 -6.21 -12.38
N LEU A 30 -0.31 -5.86 -11.51
CA LEU A 30 1.00 -5.37 -11.94
C LEU A 30 1.75 -6.36 -12.85
N HIS A 31 1.72 -7.66 -12.54
CA HIS A 31 2.35 -8.70 -13.38
C HIS A 31 1.72 -8.85 -14.76
N HIS A 32 0.49 -8.36 -14.97
CA HIS A 32 -0.12 -8.40 -16.29
C HIS A 32 0.40 -7.32 -17.23
N LEU A 33 0.93 -6.20 -16.70
CA LEU A 33 1.53 -5.14 -17.51
C LEU A 33 2.82 -5.61 -18.21
N VAL A 34 3.52 -6.55 -17.58
CA VAL A 34 4.80 -7.11 -18.05
C VAL A 34 4.71 -8.62 -18.28
N LYS A 35 3.52 -9.08 -18.68
CA LYS A 35 3.26 -10.50 -18.93
C LYS A 35 4.22 -11.09 -19.99
N PRO A 36 4.48 -10.45 -21.14
CA PRO A 36 5.41 -10.99 -22.13
C PRO A 36 6.82 -11.23 -21.57
N GLU A 37 7.32 -10.31 -20.75
CA GLU A 37 8.64 -10.36 -20.13
C GLU A 37 8.71 -11.46 -19.09
N LEU A 38 7.66 -11.62 -18.27
CA LEU A 38 7.55 -12.70 -17.29
C LEU A 38 7.41 -14.08 -17.96
N ASP A 39 6.63 -14.19 -19.02
CA ASP A 39 6.47 -15.44 -19.77
C ASP A 39 7.78 -15.87 -20.44
N ALA A 40 8.59 -14.90 -20.90
CA ALA A 40 9.92 -15.13 -21.44
C ALA A 40 10.97 -15.50 -20.36
N ILE A 41 10.64 -15.38 -19.07
CA ILE A 41 11.44 -15.91 -17.95
C ILE A 41 10.95 -17.32 -17.62
N ASP A 42 9.68 -17.45 -17.26
CA ASP A 42 9.00 -18.72 -17.01
C ASP A 42 7.48 -18.52 -17.13
N PRO A 43 6.80 -19.17 -18.09
CA PRO A 43 5.36 -18.98 -18.35
C PRO A 43 4.46 -19.44 -17.19
N ALA A 44 5.00 -20.14 -16.19
CA ALA A 44 4.26 -20.50 -14.98
C ALA A 44 4.17 -19.35 -13.96
N LEU A 45 4.97 -18.28 -14.10
CA LEU A 45 5.04 -17.19 -13.11
C LEU A 45 3.73 -16.41 -13.03
N VAL A 46 3.18 -15.95 -14.15
CA VAL A 46 1.96 -15.13 -14.16
C VAL A 46 0.76 -15.84 -13.51
N PRO A 47 0.46 -17.12 -13.82
CA PRO A 47 -0.58 -17.87 -13.10
C PRO A 47 -0.31 -18.07 -11.60
N LEU A 48 0.96 -18.17 -11.20
CA LEU A 48 1.33 -18.26 -9.78
C LEU A 48 1.16 -16.91 -9.08
N TYR A 49 1.57 -15.81 -9.70
CA TYR A 49 1.43 -14.46 -9.20
C TYR A 49 -0.04 -14.07 -9.05
N ASP A 50 -0.89 -14.45 -10.00
CA ASP A 50 -2.35 -14.31 -9.88
C ASP A 50 -2.91 -14.87 -8.56
N LYS A 51 -2.46 -16.07 -8.17
CA LYS A 51 -2.92 -16.73 -6.94
C LYS A 51 -2.27 -16.12 -5.72
N LEU A 52 -0.97 -15.85 -5.80
CA LEU A 52 -0.19 -15.36 -4.66
C LEU A 52 -0.58 -13.93 -4.28
N ALA A 53 -0.81 -13.06 -5.25
CA ALA A 53 -1.30 -11.70 -5.04
C ALA A 53 -2.64 -11.67 -4.30
N VAL A 54 -3.60 -12.48 -4.75
CA VAL A 54 -4.90 -12.63 -4.08
C VAL A 54 -4.71 -13.24 -2.68
N SER A 55 -3.75 -14.14 -2.52
CA SER A 55 -3.45 -14.73 -1.21
C SER A 55 -2.90 -13.68 -0.23
N PHE A 56 -2.01 -12.80 -0.66
CA PHE A 56 -1.50 -11.72 0.20
C PHE A 56 -2.59 -10.73 0.62
N ASP A 57 -3.49 -10.38 -0.29
CA ASP A 57 -4.64 -9.52 0.02
C ASP A 57 -5.61 -10.21 1.00
N LEU A 58 -5.88 -11.51 0.82
CA LEU A 58 -6.66 -12.30 1.77
C LEU A 58 -6.02 -12.46 3.15
N ASN A 59 -4.68 -12.47 3.22
CA ASN A 59 -3.96 -12.66 4.48
C ASN A 59 -4.29 -11.56 5.50
N GLN A 60 -4.65 -10.36 5.02
CA GLN A 60 -5.13 -9.24 5.84
C GLN A 60 -6.44 -9.55 6.60
N TRP A 61 -7.16 -10.60 6.21
CA TRP A 61 -8.50 -10.92 6.70
C TRP A 61 -8.64 -12.28 7.37
N TYR A 62 -7.92 -13.30 6.89
CA TYR A 62 -8.16 -14.69 7.28
C TYR A 62 -6.90 -15.50 7.62
N GLY A 63 -5.70 -15.00 7.36
CA GLY A 63 -4.49 -15.78 7.56
C GLY A 63 -3.73 -15.46 8.85
N ASP A 64 -2.43 -15.66 8.82
CA ASP A 64 -1.54 -15.62 10.00
C ASP A 64 -1.31 -14.22 10.56
N LEU A 65 -1.59 -13.18 9.79
CA LEU A 65 -1.60 -11.81 10.29
C LEU A 65 -2.72 -11.60 11.32
N VAL A 66 -3.89 -12.21 11.15
CA VAL A 66 -5.06 -12.00 12.02
C VAL A 66 -4.80 -12.32 13.50
N PRO A 67 -4.23 -13.48 13.88
CA PRO A 67 -3.89 -13.74 15.28
C PRO A 67 -2.81 -12.79 15.82
N LEU A 68 -1.96 -12.23 14.95
CA LEU A 68 -0.89 -11.31 15.34
C LEU A 68 -1.39 -9.88 15.56
N VAL A 69 -2.13 -9.33 14.59
CA VAL A 69 -2.59 -7.92 14.58
C VAL A 69 -3.95 -7.73 15.23
N GLY A 70 -4.73 -8.82 15.34
CA GLY A 70 -6.08 -8.83 15.89
C GLY A 70 -7.15 -8.95 14.80
N MET A 71 -8.34 -9.38 15.24
CA MET A 71 -9.48 -9.59 14.33
C MET A 71 -9.94 -8.28 13.69
N PRO A 72 -9.95 -8.14 12.35
CA PRO A 72 -10.32 -6.89 11.68
C PRO A 72 -11.69 -6.34 12.09
N ARG A 73 -12.70 -7.22 12.17
CA ARG A 73 -14.05 -6.83 12.65
C ARG A 73 -14.04 -6.27 14.08
N ARG A 74 -13.15 -6.77 14.96
CA ARG A 74 -13.05 -6.28 16.34
C ARG A 74 -12.31 -4.94 16.38
N PHE A 75 -11.26 -4.78 15.57
CA PHE A 75 -10.52 -3.52 15.43
C PHE A 75 -11.47 -2.39 15.01
N TRP A 76 -12.13 -2.52 13.86
CA TRP A 76 -13.03 -1.50 13.34
C TRP A 76 -14.28 -1.25 14.21
N ARG A 77 -14.76 -2.25 14.95
CA ARG A 77 -15.88 -2.06 15.90
C ARG A 77 -15.48 -1.26 17.16
N ARG A 78 -14.18 -1.20 17.49
CA ARG A 78 -13.66 -0.46 18.66
C ARG A 78 -13.44 1.03 18.37
N LEU A 79 -13.66 1.49 17.15
CA LEU A 79 -13.44 2.87 16.71
C LEU A 79 -14.02 3.96 17.64
N PRO A 80 -15.19 3.78 18.29
CA PRO A 80 -15.70 4.78 19.25
C PRO A 80 -14.88 4.92 20.54
N LYS A 81 -13.99 3.97 20.86
CA LYS A 81 -13.20 4.00 22.10
C LYS A 81 -12.11 5.06 22.05
N SER A 82 -11.82 5.70 23.18
CA SER A 82 -10.88 6.82 23.28
C SER A 82 -9.43 6.44 22.97
N ASP A 83 -9.07 5.17 23.15
CA ASP A 83 -7.76 4.60 22.88
C ASP A 83 -7.56 4.16 21.41
N HIS A 84 -8.57 4.30 20.55
CA HIS A 84 -8.46 3.83 19.17
C HIS A 84 -7.60 4.80 18.33
N PRO A 85 -6.56 4.32 17.62
CA PRO A 85 -5.58 5.19 16.95
C PRO A 85 -6.22 6.09 15.88
N PHE A 86 -7.24 5.58 15.19
CA PHE A 86 -7.94 6.32 14.13
C PHE A 86 -9.21 7.05 14.58
N ARG A 87 -9.48 7.15 15.89
CA ARG A 87 -10.71 7.80 16.38
C ARG A 87 -10.85 9.25 15.92
N ARG A 88 -9.72 9.97 15.85
CA ARG A 88 -9.68 11.39 15.48
C ARG A 88 -9.44 11.64 13.99
N HIS A 89 -9.36 10.57 13.19
CA HIS A 89 -9.16 10.67 11.75
C HIS A 89 -10.52 10.69 11.04
N PRO A 90 -10.95 11.79 10.39
CA PRO A 90 -12.35 11.94 9.96
C PRO A 90 -12.82 10.87 8.96
N LEU A 91 -12.00 10.54 7.97
CA LEU A 91 -12.30 9.46 7.03
C LEU A 91 -12.38 8.08 7.70
N LEU A 92 -11.33 7.66 8.44
CA LEU A 92 -11.27 6.33 9.03
C LEU A 92 -12.26 6.15 10.18
N ALA A 93 -12.51 7.20 10.97
CA ALA A 93 -13.49 7.22 12.05
C ALA A 93 -14.93 7.07 11.54
N THR A 94 -15.23 7.63 10.37
CA THR A 94 -16.58 7.60 9.79
C THR A 94 -16.79 6.38 8.88
N HIS A 95 -15.81 6.09 8.01
CA HIS A 95 -15.97 5.15 6.89
C HIS A 95 -15.00 3.97 6.92
N GLY A 96 -14.03 3.93 7.83
CA GLY A 96 -12.97 2.91 7.84
C GLY A 96 -13.51 1.48 7.88
N ALA A 97 -14.52 1.21 8.71
CA ALA A 97 -15.17 -0.10 8.80
C ALA A 97 -15.87 -0.52 7.48
N ALA A 98 -16.55 0.42 6.82
CA ALA A 98 -17.28 0.18 5.58
C ALA A 98 -16.32 -0.05 4.40
N LEU A 99 -15.26 0.76 4.32
CA LEU A 99 -14.19 0.61 3.32
C LEU A 99 -13.47 -0.74 3.49
N ALA A 100 -13.10 -1.08 4.72
CA ALA A 100 -12.50 -2.37 5.07
C ALA A 100 -13.40 -3.55 4.64
N GLU A 101 -14.69 -3.51 4.97
CA GLU A 101 -15.63 -4.57 4.60
C GLU A 101 -15.83 -4.68 3.08
N ALA A 102 -15.80 -3.56 2.34
CA ALA A 102 -15.82 -3.57 0.89
C ALA A 102 -14.55 -4.22 0.30
N SER A 103 -13.37 -3.88 0.81
CA SER A 103 -12.10 -4.53 0.43
C SER A 103 -12.11 -6.03 0.72
N ARG A 104 -12.61 -6.45 1.89
CA ARG A 104 -12.73 -7.88 2.25
C ARG A 104 -13.60 -8.65 1.26
N ARG A 105 -14.75 -8.08 0.88
CA ARG A 105 -15.66 -8.69 -0.13
C ARG A 105 -14.96 -8.82 -1.47
N TYR A 106 -14.30 -7.76 -1.93
CA TYR A 106 -13.54 -7.76 -3.16
C TYR A 106 -12.44 -8.85 -3.16
N ALA A 107 -11.62 -8.93 -2.11
CA ALA A 107 -10.59 -9.95 -1.96
C ALA A 107 -11.17 -11.37 -1.99
N THR A 108 -12.30 -11.58 -1.30
CA THR A 108 -13.00 -12.88 -1.24
C THR A 108 -13.54 -13.29 -2.62
N ASP A 109 -14.10 -12.35 -3.39
CA ASP A 109 -14.60 -12.62 -4.73
C ASP A 109 -13.45 -12.94 -5.71
N ARG A 110 -12.32 -12.22 -5.61
CA ARG A 110 -11.11 -12.54 -6.37
C ARG A 110 -10.56 -13.92 -6.02
N ALA A 111 -10.60 -14.31 -4.75
CA ALA A 111 -10.18 -15.62 -4.30
C ALA A 111 -11.01 -16.75 -4.92
N ARG A 112 -12.33 -16.57 -5.03
CA ARG A 112 -13.21 -17.53 -5.72
C ARG A 112 -12.82 -17.67 -7.19
N VAL A 113 -12.62 -16.55 -7.89
CA VAL A 113 -12.24 -16.55 -9.32
C VAL A 113 -10.88 -17.20 -9.56
N LYS A 114 -9.91 -16.99 -8.68
CA LYS A 114 -8.54 -17.53 -8.82
C LYS A 114 -8.32 -18.88 -8.10
N SER A 115 -9.39 -19.46 -7.55
CA SER A 115 -9.36 -20.71 -6.78
C SER A 115 -8.36 -20.70 -5.62
N VAL A 116 -8.29 -19.56 -4.92
CA VAL A 116 -7.52 -19.38 -3.68
C VAL A 116 -8.44 -19.69 -2.49
N CYS A 117 -7.94 -20.50 -1.56
CA CYS A 117 -8.67 -20.88 -0.36
C CYS A 117 -8.76 -19.66 0.57
N TRP A 118 -9.97 -19.29 0.96
CA TRP A 118 -10.24 -18.20 1.89
C TRP A 118 -10.58 -18.70 3.31
N PHE A 119 -10.61 -20.03 3.51
CA PHE A 119 -10.92 -20.61 4.81
C PHE A 119 -9.70 -20.46 5.76
N PRO A 120 -9.84 -19.83 6.94
CA PRO A 120 -8.71 -19.40 7.76
C PRO A 120 -7.64 -20.47 8.05
N LEU A 121 -8.06 -21.69 8.42
CA LEU A 121 -7.11 -22.76 8.77
C LEU A 121 -6.37 -23.36 7.56
N MET A 122 -6.93 -23.20 6.35
CA MET A 122 -6.37 -23.77 5.12
C MET A 122 -5.69 -22.72 4.24
N HIS A 123 -5.97 -21.43 4.50
CA HIS A 123 -5.40 -20.32 3.76
C HIS A 123 -3.88 -20.24 3.92
N SER A 124 -3.37 -20.16 5.16
CA SER A 124 -1.93 -20.00 5.39
C SER A 124 -1.10 -21.16 4.81
N PRO A 125 -1.44 -22.45 5.01
CA PRO A 125 -0.72 -23.54 4.35
C PRO A 125 -0.70 -23.44 2.82
N GLN A 126 -1.82 -23.05 2.19
CA GLN A 126 -1.88 -22.84 0.75
C GLN A 126 -0.97 -21.67 0.33
N MET A 127 -1.01 -20.56 1.06
CA MET A 127 -0.16 -19.39 0.81
C MET A 127 1.32 -19.77 0.87
N TYR A 128 1.76 -20.45 1.92
CA TYR A 128 3.16 -20.89 2.05
C TYR A 128 3.58 -21.86 0.95
N ALA A 129 2.68 -22.75 0.50
CA ALA A 129 2.94 -23.61 -0.65
C ALA A 129 3.08 -22.81 -1.95
N LEU A 130 2.28 -21.75 -2.15
CA LEU A 130 2.41 -20.84 -3.29
C LEU A 130 3.72 -20.05 -3.24
N ILE A 131 4.07 -19.47 -2.08
CA ILE A 131 5.35 -18.76 -1.87
C ILE A 131 6.52 -19.69 -2.21
N THR A 132 6.50 -20.93 -1.70
CA THR A 132 7.58 -21.90 -1.97
C THR A 132 7.71 -22.20 -3.46
N ARG A 133 6.59 -22.42 -4.16
CA ARG A 133 6.60 -22.65 -5.62
C ARG A 133 7.16 -21.46 -6.38
N VAL A 134 6.79 -20.24 -5.99
CA VAL A 134 7.30 -19.01 -6.58
C VAL A 134 8.80 -18.88 -6.32
N LEU A 135 9.25 -18.98 -5.06
CA LEU A 135 10.68 -18.91 -4.70
C LEU A 135 11.54 -19.89 -5.50
N LEU A 136 11.08 -21.13 -5.69
CA LEU A 136 11.79 -22.14 -6.48
C LEU A 136 11.96 -21.71 -7.95
N ARG A 137 10.93 -21.08 -8.52
CA ARG A 137 10.91 -20.61 -9.91
C ARG A 137 11.74 -19.34 -10.08
N GLU A 138 11.68 -18.42 -9.12
CA GLU A 138 12.43 -17.17 -9.15
C GLU A 138 13.91 -17.32 -8.85
N ARG A 139 14.34 -18.41 -8.19
CA ARG A 139 15.69 -18.62 -7.65
C ARG A 139 16.82 -18.30 -8.64
N ARG A 140 16.64 -18.64 -9.92
CA ARG A 140 17.66 -18.46 -10.97
C ARG A 140 17.50 -17.15 -11.76
N HIS A 141 16.47 -16.37 -11.48
CA HIS A 141 16.07 -15.22 -12.28
C HIS A 141 15.94 -13.93 -11.49
N LYS A 142 16.38 -13.91 -10.22
CA LYS A 142 16.19 -12.79 -9.29
C LYS A 142 16.53 -11.41 -9.88
N THR A 143 17.69 -11.25 -10.52
CA THR A 143 18.10 -9.98 -11.13
C THR A 143 17.17 -9.58 -12.27
N ARG A 144 16.94 -10.47 -13.24
CA ARG A 144 16.05 -10.22 -14.38
C ARG A 144 14.61 -9.94 -13.93
N LEU A 145 14.15 -10.62 -12.89
CA LEU A 145 12.83 -10.40 -12.29
C LEU A 145 12.75 -9.04 -11.59
N ALA A 146 13.80 -8.62 -10.88
CA ALA A 146 13.86 -7.28 -10.30
C ALA A 146 13.82 -6.21 -11.39
N ASP A 147 14.51 -6.40 -12.52
CA ASP A 147 14.44 -5.51 -13.69
C ASP A 147 13.00 -5.41 -14.22
N VAL A 148 12.34 -6.55 -14.43
CA VAL A 148 10.93 -6.59 -14.86
C VAL A 148 9.99 -5.91 -13.86
N ALA A 149 10.26 -5.99 -12.55
CA ALA A 149 9.49 -5.28 -11.53
C ALA A 149 9.67 -3.75 -11.66
N ARG A 150 10.88 -3.28 -11.94
CA ARG A 150 11.18 -1.86 -12.21
C ARG A 150 10.44 -1.36 -13.44
N THR A 151 10.48 -2.13 -14.53
CA THR A 151 9.72 -1.82 -15.75
C THR A 151 8.22 -1.74 -15.47
N ALA A 152 7.65 -2.69 -14.72
CA ALA A 152 6.23 -2.67 -14.39
C ALA A 152 5.83 -1.43 -13.57
N ALA A 153 6.64 -1.05 -12.57
CA ALA A 153 6.40 0.14 -11.77
C ALA A 153 6.58 1.43 -12.58
N SER A 154 7.60 1.49 -13.44
CA SER A 154 7.84 2.59 -14.38
C SER A 154 6.66 2.77 -15.34
N LEU A 155 6.17 1.70 -15.96
CA LEU A 155 5.00 1.74 -16.84
C LEU A 155 3.74 2.25 -16.13
N LEU A 156 3.53 1.84 -14.88
CA LEU A 156 2.35 2.24 -14.10
C LEU A 156 2.42 3.71 -13.63
N TRP A 157 3.62 4.17 -13.23
CA TRP A 157 3.80 5.45 -12.54
C TRP A 157 4.62 6.48 -13.33
N GLY A 158 5.03 6.19 -14.56
CA GLY A 158 5.81 7.12 -15.39
C GLY A 158 7.10 7.62 -14.71
N ILE A 159 7.70 6.82 -13.84
CA ILE A 159 8.98 7.15 -13.18
C ILE A 159 10.10 6.41 -13.88
N ASP A 160 11.18 7.13 -14.20
CA ASP A 160 12.38 6.55 -14.79
C ASP A 160 12.90 5.34 -14.00
N GLU A 161 13.18 4.24 -14.70
CA GLU A 161 13.62 2.97 -14.08
C GLU A 161 14.93 3.11 -13.30
N ASP A 162 15.77 4.09 -13.63
CA ASP A 162 17.02 4.38 -12.94
C ASP A 162 16.81 5.02 -11.55
N ARG A 163 15.59 5.49 -11.27
CA ARG A 163 15.16 5.94 -9.94
C ARG A 163 14.56 4.81 -9.11
N LEU A 164 14.44 3.60 -9.67
CA LEU A 164 13.89 2.43 -9.00
C LEU A 164 15.02 1.45 -8.68
N VAL A 165 15.24 1.20 -7.40
CA VAL A 165 16.20 0.21 -6.90
C VAL A 165 15.41 -0.97 -6.36
N ALA A 166 15.49 -2.11 -7.03
CA ALA A 166 14.68 -3.29 -6.74
C ALA A 166 15.57 -4.50 -6.45
N GLU A 167 15.26 -5.25 -5.38
CA GLU A 167 16.04 -6.44 -5.01
C GLU A 167 15.16 -7.59 -4.51
N LEU A 168 15.34 -8.79 -5.08
CA LEU A 168 14.72 -10.02 -4.57
C LEU A 168 15.62 -10.71 -3.54
N THR A 169 15.39 -10.43 -2.25
CA THR A 169 16.25 -10.86 -1.15
C THR A 169 15.46 -11.23 0.11
N GLY A 170 16.05 -12.09 0.95
CA GLY A 170 15.56 -12.36 2.30
C GLY A 170 15.90 -11.26 3.30
N GLU A 171 16.91 -10.45 3.01
CA GLU A 171 17.33 -9.32 3.82
C GLU A 171 16.59 -8.06 3.38
N VAL A 172 15.34 -7.95 3.82
CA VAL A 172 14.44 -6.89 3.35
C VAL A 172 14.62 -5.57 4.10
N ALA A 173 15.16 -5.58 5.32
CA ALA A 173 15.30 -4.37 6.12
C ALA A 173 16.19 -3.31 5.44
N PHE A 174 15.72 -2.06 5.39
CA PHE A 174 16.45 -0.93 4.83
C PHE A 174 16.07 0.39 5.50
N GLY A 175 17.03 1.31 5.66
CA GLY A 175 16.81 2.64 6.21
C GLY A 175 16.56 2.69 7.72
N ASN A 176 16.23 3.89 8.23
CA ASN A 176 15.88 4.12 9.63
C ASN A 176 14.39 3.83 9.83
N ILE A 177 14.06 2.59 10.18
CA ILE A 177 12.69 2.19 10.52
C ILE A 177 12.40 2.65 11.96
N PRO A 178 11.38 3.51 12.20
CA PRO A 178 10.97 3.89 13.54
C PRO A 178 10.80 2.66 14.43
N PRO A 179 11.23 2.72 15.70
CA PRO A 179 11.05 1.59 16.60
C PRO A 179 9.55 1.31 16.77
N PRO A 180 9.12 0.03 16.66
CA PRO A 180 7.73 -0.31 16.88
C PRO A 180 7.32 0.03 18.33
N GLN A 181 6.15 0.67 18.47
CA GLN A 181 5.64 1.13 19.76
C GLN A 181 4.94 0.01 20.55
N SER A 182 4.50 -1.05 19.87
CA SER A 182 3.85 -2.21 20.49
C SER A 182 4.64 -3.52 20.36
N PHE A 183 4.31 -4.50 21.19
CA PHE A 183 4.81 -5.87 21.06
C PHE A 183 4.44 -6.50 19.71
N VAL A 184 3.24 -6.21 19.21
CA VAL A 184 2.77 -6.65 17.90
C VAL A 184 3.62 -6.03 16.79
N GLY A 185 3.92 -4.73 16.87
CA GLY A 185 4.80 -4.07 15.92
C GLY A 185 6.21 -4.66 15.88
N LYS A 186 6.77 -5.09 17.03
CA LYS A 186 8.06 -5.79 17.09
C LYS A 186 8.02 -7.10 16.30
N LEU A 187 6.97 -7.90 16.49
CA LEU A 187 6.79 -9.16 15.77
C LEU A 187 6.58 -8.94 14.26
N LEU A 188 5.78 -7.94 13.88
CA LEU A 188 5.59 -7.58 12.46
C LEU A 188 6.90 -7.18 11.80
N LYS A 189 7.74 -6.39 12.49
CA LYS A 189 9.05 -5.98 11.98
C LYS A 189 9.99 -7.18 11.75
N VAL A 190 9.99 -8.15 12.66
CA VAL A 190 10.81 -9.37 12.52
C VAL A 190 10.30 -10.26 11.39
N GLY A 191 8.97 -10.32 11.19
CA GLY A 191 8.33 -11.11 10.13
C GLY A 191 8.20 -10.40 8.78
N ALA A 192 8.81 -9.22 8.60
CA ALA A 192 8.70 -8.46 7.38
C ALA A 192 9.29 -9.25 6.19
N VAL A 193 8.50 -9.38 5.12
CA VAL A 193 8.85 -10.12 3.89
C VAL A 193 9.01 -9.21 2.68
N GLY A 194 8.83 -7.90 2.90
CA GLY A 194 8.99 -6.82 1.94
C GLY A 194 9.26 -5.52 2.68
N TYR A 195 9.94 -4.59 2.02
CA TYR A 195 10.18 -3.25 2.51
C TYR A 195 10.37 -2.28 1.35
N SER A 196 9.88 -1.05 1.52
CA SER A 196 10.11 0.06 0.60
C SER A 196 10.36 1.37 1.35
N GLY A 197 11.05 2.29 0.66
CA GLY A 197 11.21 3.65 1.12
C GLY A 197 11.86 4.53 0.06
N VAL A 198 11.85 5.84 0.32
CA VAL A 198 12.53 6.83 -0.51
C VAL A 198 13.89 7.15 0.11
N SER A 199 14.95 7.08 -0.68
CA SER A 199 16.32 7.34 -0.25
C SER A 199 16.93 8.47 -1.08
N ARG A 200 17.64 9.38 -0.41
CA ARG A 200 18.42 10.42 -1.10
C ARG A 200 19.78 9.86 -1.52
N ARG A 201 20.06 9.87 -2.82
CA ARG A 201 21.34 9.43 -3.41
C ARG A 201 21.79 10.47 -4.44
N GLY A 202 23.01 11.00 -4.29
CA GLY A 202 23.57 11.96 -5.25
C GLY A 202 22.71 13.21 -5.49
N GLY A 203 22.01 13.71 -4.47
CA GLY A 203 21.11 14.87 -4.60
C GLY A 203 19.72 14.55 -5.17
N ARG A 204 19.49 13.33 -5.65
CA ARG A 204 18.20 12.83 -6.17
C ARG A 204 17.49 11.94 -5.15
N LEU A 205 16.16 11.86 -5.24
CA LEU A 205 15.36 10.89 -4.49
C LEU A 205 15.08 9.66 -5.36
N ASP A 206 15.49 8.50 -4.87
CA ASP A 206 15.27 7.19 -5.50
C ASP A 206 14.35 6.34 -4.62
N VAL A 207 13.53 5.50 -5.25
CA VAL A 207 12.70 4.50 -4.58
C VAL A 207 13.53 3.23 -4.40
N VAL A 208 13.61 2.74 -3.17
CA VAL A 208 14.28 1.47 -2.84
C VAL A 208 13.22 0.48 -2.36
N ALA A 209 13.19 -0.69 -2.98
CA ALA A 209 12.27 -1.77 -2.63
C ALA A 209 13.01 -3.11 -2.57
N LYS A 210 12.72 -3.90 -1.55
CA LYS A 210 13.26 -5.25 -1.34
C LYS A 210 12.13 -6.19 -0.96
N ALA A 211 12.12 -7.40 -1.50
CA ALA A 211 11.16 -8.41 -1.07
C ALA A 211 11.63 -9.84 -1.36
N ILE A 212 10.98 -10.82 -0.74
CA ILE A 212 11.34 -12.24 -0.94
C ILE A 212 10.84 -12.82 -2.27
N VAL A 213 9.78 -12.25 -2.84
CA VAL A 213 9.15 -12.71 -4.10
C VAL A 213 8.69 -11.54 -4.96
N TRP A 214 8.59 -11.74 -6.28
CA TRP A 214 8.29 -10.67 -7.23
C TRP A 214 6.96 -9.93 -6.97
N PRO A 215 5.83 -10.58 -6.63
CA PRO A 215 4.59 -9.84 -6.37
C PRO A 215 4.70 -8.87 -5.18
N LEU A 216 5.46 -9.24 -4.14
CA LEU A 216 5.76 -8.34 -3.03
C LEU A 216 6.72 -7.23 -3.47
N LEU A 217 7.74 -7.54 -4.27
CA LEU A 217 8.66 -6.52 -4.77
C LEU A 217 7.92 -5.45 -5.58
N GLY A 218 6.99 -5.87 -6.44
CA GLY A 218 6.13 -4.97 -7.19
C GLY A 218 5.24 -4.11 -6.29
N HIS A 219 4.65 -4.69 -5.24
CA HIS A 219 3.90 -3.95 -4.23
C HIS A 219 4.76 -2.89 -3.52
N GLU A 220 5.96 -3.26 -3.09
CA GLU A 220 6.89 -2.35 -2.41
C GLU A 220 7.37 -1.23 -3.34
N LEU A 221 7.62 -1.52 -4.63
CA LEU A 221 7.94 -0.48 -5.62
C LEU A 221 6.79 0.51 -5.80
N VAL A 222 5.55 0.03 -5.89
CA VAL A 222 4.36 0.90 -5.99
C VAL A 222 4.19 1.72 -4.71
N LYS A 223 4.34 1.11 -3.53
CA LYS A 223 4.27 1.80 -2.23
C LYS A 223 5.31 2.92 -2.16
N GLY A 224 6.57 2.61 -2.44
CA GLY A 224 7.66 3.60 -2.42
C GLY A 224 7.53 4.68 -3.50
N THR A 225 6.95 4.35 -4.65
CA THR A 225 6.67 5.33 -5.72
C THR A 225 5.55 6.28 -5.34
N ALA A 226 4.44 5.76 -4.79
CA ALA A 226 3.35 6.59 -4.30
C ALA A 226 3.82 7.49 -3.14
N GLU A 227 4.68 6.98 -2.24
CA GLU A 227 5.33 7.78 -1.20
C GLU A 227 6.15 8.92 -1.80
N LEU A 228 7.02 8.64 -2.78
CA LEU A 228 7.83 9.66 -3.47
C LEU A 228 6.96 10.78 -4.07
N VAL A 229 5.81 10.43 -4.66
CA VAL A 229 4.85 11.41 -5.17
C VAL A 229 4.23 12.23 -4.02
N CYS A 230 3.79 11.57 -2.95
CA CYS A 230 3.18 12.19 -1.78
C CYS A 230 4.12 13.13 -1.02
N LEU A 231 5.45 12.95 -1.09
CA LEU A 231 6.42 13.86 -0.47
C LEU A 231 6.28 15.32 -0.95
N HIS A 232 5.73 15.56 -2.15
CA HIS A 232 5.42 16.92 -2.62
C HIS A 232 4.37 17.64 -1.77
N GLY A 233 3.56 16.90 -1.00
CA GLY A 233 2.59 17.43 -0.07
C GLY A 233 3.15 17.74 1.32
N LEU A 234 4.37 17.27 1.61
CA LEU A 234 5.03 17.35 2.91
C LEU A 234 6.26 18.30 2.88
N ASN A 235 6.70 18.70 1.68
CA ASN A 235 7.92 19.48 1.48
C ASN A 235 7.90 20.91 2.04
N ARG A 236 6.75 21.38 2.54
CA ARG A 236 6.58 22.70 3.17
C ARG A 236 6.71 22.64 4.69
N TRP A 237 6.73 21.45 5.28
CA TRP A 237 6.89 21.30 6.72
C TRP A 237 8.35 21.53 7.09
N ASP A 238 8.58 22.19 8.23
CA ASP A 238 9.90 22.22 8.82
C ASP A 238 10.31 20.81 9.30
N GLU A 239 11.61 20.60 9.47
CA GLU A 239 12.18 19.29 9.78
C GLU A 239 11.62 18.70 11.08
N GLN A 240 11.41 19.52 12.12
CA GLN A 240 10.89 19.05 13.40
C GLN A 240 9.44 18.59 13.26
N THR A 241 8.59 19.42 12.65
CA THR A 241 7.19 19.07 12.38
C THR A 241 7.08 17.80 11.55
N TYR A 242 7.93 17.64 10.53
CA TYR A 242 7.97 16.44 9.71
C TYR A 242 8.30 15.19 10.53
N LEU A 243 9.35 15.24 11.35
CA LEU A 243 9.76 14.11 12.20
C LEU A 243 8.69 13.74 13.23
N ASP A 244 8.09 14.73 13.90
CA ASP A 244 7.06 14.51 14.93
C ASP A 244 5.80 13.86 14.33
N VAL A 245 5.40 14.29 13.13
CA VAL A 245 4.28 13.68 12.41
C VAL A 245 4.62 12.24 12.03
N LEU A 246 5.79 11.99 11.43
CA LEU A 246 6.18 10.64 11.01
C LEU A 246 6.28 9.66 12.19
N GLU A 247 6.81 10.10 13.35
CA GLU A 247 6.88 9.27 14.57
C GLU A 247 5.50 8.77 15.00
N THR A 248 4.45 9.54 14.72
CA THR A 248 3.07 9.22 15.10
C THR A 248 2.34 8.40 14.02
N THR A 249 2.67 8.58 12.73
CA THR A 249 1.85 8.05 11.63
C THR A 249 2.44 6.85 10.90
N ASP A 250 3.77 6.71 10.89
CA ASP A 250 4.49 5.70 10.08
C ASP A 250 4.82 4.45 10.93
N LEU A 251 3.83 4.05 11.72
CA LEU A 251 3.91 2.86 12.56
C LEU A 251 3.55 1.62 11.74
N ILE A 252 4.42 0.61 11.74
CA ILE A 252 4.20 -0.66 11.03
C ILE A 252 2.89 -1.36 11.41
N GLU A 253 2.43 -1.16 12.65
CA GLU A 253 1.17 -1.68 13.16
C GLU A 253 -0.08 -1.02 12.56
N TYR A 254 0.07 0.12 11.87
CA TYR A 254 -1.01 0.78 11.15
C TYR A 254 -1.17 0.25 9.72
N GLU A 255 -0.11 -0.30 9.13
CA GLU A 255 -0.11 -0.74 7.73
C GLU A 255 -1.23 -1.73 7.39
N PRO A 256 -1.50 -2.80 8.18
CA PRO A 256 -2.59 -3.72 7.88
C PRO A 256 -3.95 -3.01 7.78
N TRP A 257 -4.20 -2.03 8.65
CA TRP A 257 -5.46 -1.29 8.67
C TRP A 257 -5.56 -0.30 7.50
N HIS A 258 -4.44 0.34 7.15
CA HIS A 258 -4.34 1.18 5.96
C HIS A 258 -4.57 0.37 4.67
N MET A 259 -4.01 -0.84 4.56
CA MET A 259 -4.27 -1.72 3.40
C MET A 259 -5.75 -2.11 3.32
N GLN A 260 -6.35 -2.49 4.45
CA GLN A 260 -7.76 -2.88 4.54
C GLN A 260 -8.72 -1.78 4.06
N ALA A 261 -8.58 -0.55 4.58
CA ALA A 261 -9.45 0.56 4.18
C ALA A 261 -9.03 1.19 2.84
N GLY A 262 -7.71 1.32 2.63
CA GLY A 262 -7.11 2.02 1.50
C GLY A 262 -7.37 1.36 0.16
N ALA A 263 -7.43 0.03 0.08
CA ALA A 263 -7.64 -0.64 -1.20
C ALA A 263 -8.98 -0.24 -1.86
N GLU A 264 -10.06 -0.10 -1.07
CA GLU A 264 -11.35 0.37 -1.58
C GLU A 264 -11.36 1.87 -1.87
N LEU A 265 -10.77 2.67 -0.98
CA LEU A 265 -10.65 4.11 -1.20
C LEU A 265 -9.92 4.40 -2.51
N TRP A 266 -8.80 3.70 -2.75
CA TRP A 266 -8.02 3.82 -3.97
C TRP A 266 -8.83 3.43 -5.21
N ARG A 267 -9.56 2.31 -5.18
CA ARG A 267 -10.44 1.93 -6.29
C ARG A 267 -11.53 2.96 -6.58
N ARG A 268 -12.05 3.65 -5.55
CA ARG A 268 -13.00 4.76 -5.71
C ARG A 268 -12.33 5.96 -6.35
N LEU A 269 -11.15 6.36 -5.86
CA LEU A 269 -10.36 7.44 -6.43
C LEU A 269 -10.06 7.20 -7.92
N LEU A 270 -9.58 6.02 -8.30
CA LEU A 270 -9.27 5.68 -9.69
C LEU A 270 -10.46 5.83 -10.65
N ARG A 271 -11.71 5.74 -10.17
CA ARG A 271 -12.93 5.95 -10.99
C ARG A 271 -13.26 7.43 -11.20
N LEU A 272 -12.62 8.31 -10.45
CA LEU A 272 -12.84 9.76 -10.48
C LEU A 272 -11.70 10.50 -11.16
N LEU A 273 -10.49 9.92 -11.20
CA LEU A 273 -9.35 10.49 -11.89
C LEU A 273 -9.62 10.65 -13.40
N ASP A 274 -9.07 11.74 -13.94
CA ASP A 274 -9.04 12.00 -15.36
C ASP A 274 -8.09 11.02 -16.05
N ARG A 275 -8.52 10.46 -17.18
CA ARG A 275 -7.73 9.50 -17.96
C ARG A 275 -6.73 10.16 -18.90
N GLU A 276 -6.90 11.46 -19.17
CA GLU A 276 -5.99 12.22 -20.02
C GLU A 276 -4.74 12.68 -19.26
N ARG A 277 -4.82 12.77 -17.93
CA ARG A 277 -3.72 13.16 -17.05
C ARG A 277 -3.05 11.94 -16.43
N THR A 278 -1.76 12.07 -16.11
CA THR A 278 -1.02 10.94 -15.53
C THR A 278 -1.45 10.69 -14.09
N LEU A 279 -1.43 9.42 -13.64
CA LEU A 279 -1.72 9.06 -12.25
C LEU A 279 -0.81 9.77 -11.22
N PRO A 280 0.52 9.85 -11.41
CA PRO A 280 1.41 10.55 -10.47
C PRO A 280 1.12 12.04 -10.37
N GLU A 281 0.82 12.70 -11.49
CA GLU A 281 0.47 14.13 -11.51
C GLU A 281 -0.77 14.36 -10.64
N GLN A 282 -1.85 13.63 -10.90
CA GLN A 282 -3.09 13.80 -10.13
C GLN A 282 -2.91 13.48 -8.64
N LEU A 283 -2.16 12.41 -8.31
CA LEU A 283 -1.85 12.09 -6.91
C LEU A 283 -0.98 13.17 -6.25
N MET A 284 -0.04 13.78 -6.98
CA MET A 284 0.78 14.90 -6.49
C MET A 284 -0.10 16.10 -6.11
N HIS A 285 -1.07 16.48 -6.96
CA HIS A 285 -1.97 17.60 -6.65
C HIS A 285 -2.85 17.29 -5.45
N ILE A 286 -3.37 16.06 -5.34
CA ILE A 286 -4.11 15.61 -4.15
C ILE A 286 -3.23 15.72 -2.90
N ALA A 287 -1.99 15.23 -2.96
CA ALA A 287 -1.08 15.26 -1.81
C ALA A 287 -0.72 16.68 -1.35
N ARG A 288 -0.68 17.64 -2.30
CA ARG A 288 -0.40 19.05 -2.04
C ARG A 288 -1.53 19.80 -1.33
N LEU A 289 -2.74 19.27 -1.31
CA LEU A 289 -3.86 19.88 -0.59
C LEU A 289 -3.50 20.06 0.89
N GLU A 290 -3.89 21.21 1.44
CA GLU A 290 -3.82 21.44 2.89
C GLU A 290 -4.75 20.46 3.64
N PRO A 291 -4.55 20.24 4.96
CA PRO A 291 -5.30 19.21 5.69
C PRO A 291 -6.81 19.24 5.50
N ALA A 292 -7.45 20.41 5.61
CA ALA A 292 -8.91 20.52 5.51
C ALA A 292 -9.44 20.25 4.08
N PRO A 293 -8.90 20.86 3.00
CA PRO A 293 -9.28 20.49 1.64
C PRO A 293 -9.03 19.02 1.28
N LEU A 294 -7.94 18.42 1.77
CA LEU A 294 -7.66 17.00 1.55
C LEU A 294 -8.72 16.12 2.24
N GLU A 295 -9.06 16.45 3.48
CA GLU A 295 -10.10 15.78 4.25
C GLU A 295 -11.46 15.84 3.53
N GLU A 296 -11.86 17.04 3.10
CA GLU A 296 -13.10 17.25 2.35
C GLU A 296 -13.14 16.40 1.08
N LEU A 297 -12.04 16.38 0.32
CA LEU A 297 -11.94 15.59 -0.89
C LEU A 297 -12.11 14.09 -0.59
N VAL A 298 -11.38 13.54 0.38
CA VAL A 298 -11.43 12.09 0.65
C VAL A 298 -12.77 11.64 1.23
N LEU A 299 -13.46 12.50 1.99
CA LEU A 299 -14.83 12.27 2.40
C LEU A 299 -15.78 12.31 1.19
N ALA A 300 -15.63 13.30 0.31
CA ALA A 300 -16.43 13.40 -0.91
C ALA A 300 -16.24 12.19 -1.85
N ILE A 301 -15.04 11.60 -1.94
CA ILE A 301 -14.81 10.35 -2.71
C ILE A 301 -15.72 9.22 -2.24
N VAL A 302 -16.03 9.16 -0.94
CA VAL A 302 -16.86 8.12 -0.34
C VAL A 302 -18.34 8.48 -0.38
N GLU A 303 -18.68 9.73 -0.08
CA GLU A 303 -20.06 10.20 0.17
C GLU A 303 -20.72 10.86 -1.03
N GLN A 304 -19.95 11.61 -1.83
CA GLN A 304 -20.44 12.50 -2.90
C GLN A 304 -19.52 12.40 -4.15
N PRO A 305 -19.49 11.25 -4.86
CA PRO A 305 -18.50 11.00 -5.92
C PRO A 305 -18.51 12.04 -7.06
N GLU A 306 -19.67 12.60 -7.40
CA GLU A 306 -19.80 13.64 -8.42
C GLU A 306 -19.14 14.96 -7.99
N ARG A 307 -19.32 15.36 -6.73
CA ARG A 307 -18.61 16.51 -6.15
C ARG A 307 -17.11 16.27 -6.10
N ALA A 308 -16.70 15.07 -5.67
CA ALA A 308 -15.28 14.71 -5.65
C ALA A 308 -14.65 14.78 -7.05
N ARG A 309 -15.37 14.38 -8.11
CA ARG A 309 -14.91 14.52 -9.50
C ARG A 309 -14.70 15.99 -9.87
N GLN A 310 -15.62 16.88 -9.49
CA GLN A 310 -15.47 18.33 -9.71
C GLN A 310 -14.25 18.89 -8.97
N MET A 311 -14.10 18.55 -7.69
CA MET A 311 -12.95 18.95 -6.88
C MET A 311 -11.63 18.50 -7.51
N ILE A 312 -11.54 17.25 -8.01
CA ILE A 312 -10.35 16.72 -8.68
C ILE A 312 -10.08 17.45 -9.99
N ALA A 313 -11.10 17.76 -10.79
CA ALA A 313 -10.95 18.49 -12.05
C ALA A 313 -10.41 19.92 -11.85
N GLU A 314 -10.66 20.52 -10.68
CA GLU A 314 -10.15 21.85 -10.31
C GLU A 314 -8.70 21.82 -9.80
N LEU A 315 -8.14 20.63 -9.54
CA LEU A 315 -6.73 20.46 -9.17
C LEU A 315 -5.85 20.65 -10.40
N ASN A 316 -5.27 21.84 -10.55
CA ASN A 316 -4.30 22.16 -11.61
C ASN A 316 -2.89 21.72 -11.27
#